data_AF-A0A968U7T6-F1
#
_entry.id   AF-A0A968U7T6-F1
#
_cell.length_a   1.000
_cell.length_b   1.000
_cell.length_c   1.000
_cell.angle_alpha   90.00
_cell.angle_beta   90.00
_cell.angle_gamma   90.00
#
_symmetry.space_group_name_H-M   'P 1'
#
loop_
_entity.id
_entity.type
_entity.pdbx_description
1 polymer ?
#
loop_
_entity_poly.entity_id
_entity_poly.type
_entity_poly.pdbx_seq_one_letter_code
_entity_poly.pdbx_strand_id
1 'polypeptide(L)'
;MPRAAVIQPDQSYTFADYFKLNFAPQDILAYFNVSLQRQSLNLPQYPGALDRLTDLKARIEESLPRLSLTSEMARREFLIAPVLTDVLHYTQATLSVEYPVAVSNQLKGSLDYLLQNHQIFLVIEAKNEDLERGFVQFAIELIALDQWIDSEQPILSGAISTGNIWQFGQFDRQSRQVTQDLDLYRVPADLDDLLRILVKILEP
;
A
#
# COMPACT_ATOMS: atom_id res chain seq x y z
N MET A 1 31.03 9.58 18.12
CA MET A 1 31.10 9.47 16.64
C MET A 1 29.95 10.30 16.08
N PRO A 2 30.14 11.12 15.04
CA PRO A 2 29.02 11.78 14.39
C PRO A 2 28.09 10.70 13.80
N ARG A 3 26.78 10.80 14.06
CA ARG A 3 25.78 9.93 13.44
C ARG A 3 25.89 10.10 11.92
N ALA A 4 26.00 9.01 11.17
CA ALA A 4 25.91 9.07 9.72
C ALA A 4 24.56 9.70 9.33
N ALA A 5 24.55 10.58 8.32
CA ALA A 5 23.31 11.14 7.80
C ALA A 5 22.46 10.01 7.22
N VAL A 6 21.21 9.91 7.67
CA VAL A 6 20.26 8.85 7.26
C VAL A 6 19.95 8.96 5.77
N ILE A 7 19.80 10.19 5.27
CA ILE A 7 19.56 10.53 3.87
C ILE A 7 20.55 11.65 3.51
N GLN A 8 21.18 11.55 2.33
CA GLN A 8 22.07 12.59 1.81
C GLN A 8 21.23 13.67 1.10
N PRO A 9 21.25 14.94 1.56
CA PRO A 9 20.36 15.99 1.02
C PRO A 9 20.48 16.22 -0.49
N ASP A 10 21.69 16.13 -1.03
CA ASP A 10 21.98 16.38 -2.45
C ASP A 10 21.86 15.13 -3.33
N GLN A 11 21.64 13.96 -2.73
CA GLN A 11 21.47 12.71 -3.46
C GLN A 11 20.02 12.56 -3.93
N SER A 12 19.87 12.11 -5.17
CA SER A 12 18.58 11.70 -5.73
C SER A 12 18.19 10.32 -5.21
N TYR A 13 16.96 10.18 -4.75
CA TYR A 13 16.38 8.90 -4.32
C TYR A 13 15.06 8.65 -5.05
N THR A 14 14.88 7.41 -5.51
CA THR A 14 13.57 6.89 -5.94
C THR A 14 12.90 6.14 -4.78
N PHE A 15 11.59 5.87 -4.87
CA PHE A 15 10.89 5.05 -3.87
C PHE A 15 11.61 3.71 -3.60
N ALA A 16 12.01 3.01 -4.65
CA ALA A 16 12.74 1.74 -4.56
C ALA A 16 14.14 1.86 -3.91
N ASP A 17 14.73 3.05 -3.83
CA ASP A 17 16.01 3.24 -3.14
C ASP A 17 15.84 3.25 -1.62
N TYR A 18 14.70 3.73 -1.09
CA TYR A 18 14.40 3.70 0.34
C TYR A 18 14.29 2.28 0.89
N PHE A 19 13.80 1.34 0.08
CA PHE A 19 13.80 -0.09 0.42
C PHE A 19 15.21 -0.66 0.67
N LYS A 20 16.23 -0.10 0.01
CA LYS A 20 17.62 -0.58 0.08
C LYS A 20 18.42 0.08 1.21
N LEU A 21 17.87 1.13 1.83
CA LEU A 21 18.55 1.84 2.91
C LEU A 21 18.62 0.96 4.16
N ASN A 22 19.82 0.84 4.72
CA ASN A 22 20.05 0.06 5.95
C ASN A 22 19.96 0.95 7.21
N PHE A 23 18.86 1.69 7.33
CA PHE A 23 18.54 2.54 8.47
C PHE A 23 17.20 2.12 9.09
N ALA A 24 16.97 2.46 10.35
CA ALA A 24 15.70 2.18 10.99
C ALA A 24 14.56 2.96 10.30
N PRO A 25 13.37 2.35 10.12
CA PRO A 25 12.20 3.02 9.52
C PRO A 25 11.92 4.40 10.12
N GLN A 26 11.95 4.51 11.45
CA GLN A 26 11.69 5.78 12.13
C GLN A 26 12.73 6.87 11.80
N ASP A 27 13.99 6.50 11.56
CA ASP A 27 15.05 7.47 11.26
C ASP A 27 14.87 8.02 9.84
N ILE A 28 14.46 7.15 8.88
CA ILE A 28 14.16 7.54 7.50
C ILE A 28 12.94 8.47 7.46
N LEU A 29 11.86 8.11 8.15
CA LEU A 29 10.63 8.91 8.15
C LEU A 29 10.80 10.24 8.91
N ALA A 30 11.61 10.27 9.97
CA ALA A 30 11.92 11.48 10.71
C ALA A 30 12.59 12.56 9.85
N TYR A 31 13.39 12.16 8.84
CA TYR A 31 13.98 13.10 7.87
C TYR A 31 12.90 13.90 7.11
N PHE A 32 11.73 13.29 6.85
CA PHE A 32 10.58 13.94 6.22
C PHE A 32 9.63 14.60 7.21
N ASN A 33 10.06 14.78 8.48
CA ASN A 33 9.22 15.25 9.59
C ASN A 33 7.97 14.38 9.76
N VAL A 34 8.12 13.06 9.65
CA VAL A 34 7.05 12.08 9.82
C VAL A 34 7.40 11.09 10.92
N SER A 35 6.44 10.81 11.79
CA SER A 35 6.57 9.78 12.83
C SER A 35 5.99 8.44 12.38
N LEU A 36 6.51 7.34 12.94
CA LEU A 36 6.00 5.99 12.72
C LEU A 36 5.36 5.46 13.99
N GLN A 37 4.12 5.00 13.88
CA GLN A 37 3.41 4.25 14.93
C GLN A 37 3.08 2.85 14.42
N ARG A 38 3.11 1.86 15.32
CA ARG A 38 2.65 0.50 15.06
C ARG A 38 1.53 0.18 16.03
N GLN A 39 0.34 -0.08 15.51
CA GLN A 39 -0.85 -0.38 16.29
C GLN A 39 -1.88 -1.08 15.40
N SER A 40 -2.77 -1.88 15.98
CA SER A 40 -3.91 -2.41 15.23
C SER A 40 -4.80 -1.26 14.76
N LEU A 41 -5.08 -1.23 13.46
CA LEU A 41 -6.00 -0.27 12.87
C LEU A 41 -7.45 -0.77 13.02
N ASN A 42 -8.35 0.10 13.47
CA ASN A 42 -9.78 -0.20 13.43
C ASN A 42 -10.32 0.14 12.03
N LEU A 43 -10.12 -0.77 11.08
CA LEU A 43 -10.54 -0.58 9.69
C LEU A 43 -12.02 -0.95 9.52
N PRO A 44 -12.88 0.00 9.06
CA PRO A 44 -14.28 -0.30 8.85
C PRO A 44 -14.46 -1.28 7.69
N GLN A 45 -15.46 -2.15 7.79
CA GLN A 45 -15.79 -3.13 6.76
C GLN A 45 -17.08 -2.77 6.04
N TYR A 46 -17.11 -3.01 4.72
CA TYR A 46 -18.32 -2.86 3.91
C TYR A 46 -19.36 -3.91 4.34
N PRO A 47 -20.57 -3.50 4.76
CA PRO A 47 -21.58 -4.43 5.27
C PRO A 47 -22.42 -5.10 4.17
N GLY A 48 -22.33 -4.63 2.92
CA GLY A 48 -23.15 -5.11 1.82
C GLY A 48 -22.72 -6.47 1.28
N ALA A 49 -23.47 -6.95 0.28
CA ALA A 49 -23.16 -8.20 -0.41
C ALA A 49 -21.95 -8.04 -1.35
N LEU A 50 -21.09 -9.06 -1.40
CA LEU A 50 -19.96 -9.17 -2.31
C LEU A 50 -20.19 -10.39 -3.23
N ASP A 51 -20.94 -10.19 -4.31
CA ASP A 51 -21.45 -11.25 -5.18
C ASP A 51 -20.36 -12.05 -5.93
N ARG A 52 -19.17 -11.48 -6.14
CA ARG A 52 -18.01 -12.15 -6.78
C ARG A 52 -17.03 -12.78 -5.79
N LEU A 53 -17.17 -12.55 -4.48
CA LEU A 53 -16.20 -12.99 -3.48
C LEU A 53 -15.96 -14.51 -3.52
N THR A 54 -17.03 -15.30 -3.59
CA THR A 54 -16.93 -16.77 -3.64
C THR A 54 -16.16 -17.24 -4.86
N ASP A 55 -16.45 -16.67 -6.04
CA ASP A 55 -15.80 -17.06 -7.29
C ASP A 55 -14.33 -16.61 -7.30
N LEU A 56 -14.01 -15.41 -6.78
CA LEU A 56 -12.63 -14.95 -6.62
C LEU A 56 -11.82 -15.90 -5.73
N LYS A 57 -12.37 -16.25 -4.57
CA LYS A 57 -11.73 -17.17 -3.63
C LYS A 57 -11.46 -18.52 -4.29
N ALA A 58 -12.45 -19.09 -4.98
CA ALA A 58 -12.32 -20.37 -5.68
C ALA A 58 -11.23 -20.33 -6.77
N ARG A 59 -11.18 -19.26 -7.58
CA ARG A 59 -10.14 -19.09 -8.62
C ARG A 59 -8.74 -19.01 -8.02
N ILE A 60 -8.57 -18.31 -6.91
CA ILE A 60 -7.28 -18.21 -6.22
C ILE A 60 -6.88 -19.58 -5.64
N GLU A 61 -7.79 -20.26 -4.94
CA GLU A 61 -7.53 -21.58 -4.35
C GLU A 61 -7.19 -22.65 -5.41
N GLU A 62 -7.83 -22.60 -6.58
CA GLU A 62 -7.55 -23.53 -7.68
C GLU A 62 -6.18 -23.28 -8.34
N SER A 63 -5.84 -22.00 -8.57
CA SER A 63 -4.64 -21.62 -9.32
C SER A 63 -3.37 -21.63 -8.47
N LEU A 64 -3.46 -21.23 -7.19
CA LEU A 64 -2.31 -21.03 -6.30
C LEU A 64 -1.35 -22.24 -6.22
N PRO A 65 -1.81 -23.50 -6.12
CA PRO A 65 -0.90 -24.66 -6.08
C PRO A 65 -0.15 -24.93 -7.39
N ARG A 66 -0.55 -24.28 -8.49
CA ARG A 66 -0.03 -24.52 -9.85
C ARG A 66 0.81 -23.34 -10.37
N LEU A 67 0.89 -22.25 -9.61
CA LEU A 67 1.60 -21.03 -10.00
C LEU A 67 2.99 -20.97 -9.37
N SER A 68 3.96 -20.45 -10.13
CA SER A 68 5.26 -20.05 -9.61
C SER A 68 5.26 -18.54 -9.33
N LEU A 69 5.23 -18.17 -8.05
CA LEU A 69 5.11 -16.79 -7.58
C LEU A 69 6.46 -16.22 -7.10
N THR A 70 7.53 -16.43 -7.87
CA THR A 70 8.90 -16.07 -7.48
C THR A 70 9.25 -14.60 -7.75
N SER A 71 8.41 -13.86 -8.46
CA SER A 71 8.63 -12.45 -8.80
C SER A 71 7.47 -11.56 -8.35
N GLU A 72 7.77 -10.28 -8.12
CA GLU A 72 6.76 -9.26 -7.82
C GLU A 72 5.75 -9.15 -8.96
N MET A 73 6.19 -9.23 -10.21
CA MET A 73 5.32 -9.22 -11.39
C MET A 73 4.33 -10.38 -11.39
N ALA A 74 4.78 -11.61 -11.09
CA ALA A 74 3.89 -12.77 -11.02
C ALA A 74 2.85 -12.63 -9.88
N ARG A 75 3.27 -12.13 -8.71
CA ARG A 75 2.36 -11.87 -7.58
C ARG A 75 1.34 -10.78 -7.92
N ARG A 76 1.81 -9.70 -8.59
CA ARG A 76 0.98 -8.60 -9.10
C ARG A 76 -0.11 -9.13 -10.02
N GLU A 77 0.25 -9.94 -11.01
CA GLU A 77 -0.66 -10.45 -12.03
C GLU A 77 -1.67 -11.48 -11.48
N PHE A 78 -1.21 -12.44 -10.68
CA PHE A 78 -2.02 -13.60 -10.33
C PHE A 78 -2.72 -13.51 -8.97
N LEU A 79 -2.27 -12.62 -8.07
CA LEU A 79 -2.85 -12.48 -6.72
C LEU A 79 -3.41 -11.10 -6.44
N ILE A 80 -2.67 -10.03 -6.76
CA ILE A 80 -3.07 -8.66 -6.38
C ILE A 80 -4.09 -8.10 -7.37
N ALA A 81 -3.79 -8.10 -8.67
CA ALA A 81 -4.67 -7.54 -9.69
C ALA A 81 -6.08 -8.17 -9.71
N PRO A 82 -6.28 -9.49 -9.49
CA PRO A 82 -7.61 -10.07 -9.40
C PRO A 82 -8.44 -9.51 -8.24
N VAL A 83 -7.83 -9.31 -7.07
CA VAL A 83 -8.50 -8.70 -5.91
C VAL A 83 -8.90 -7.27 -6.23
N LEU A 84 -7.97 -6.46 -6.77
CA LEU A 84 -8.25 -5.07 -7.10
C LEU A 84 -9.29 -4.92 -8.20
N THR A 85 -9.31 -5.82 -9.19
CA THR A 85 -10.32 -5.83 -10.26
C THR A 85 -11.72 -6.06 -9.69
N ASP A 86 -11.87 -6.93 -8.70
CA ASP A 86 -13.16 -7.12 -8.04
C ASP A 86 -13.51 -5.93 -7.13
N VAL A 87 -12.54 -5.25 -6.51
CA VAL A 87 -12.81 -3.96 -5.82
C VAL A 87 -13.43 -2.93 -6.78
N LEU A 88 -12.97 -2.86 -8.04
CA LEU A 88 -13.57 -1.97 -9.05
C LEU A 88 -15.01 -2.34 -9.41
N HIS A 89 -15.41 -3.61 -9.26
CA HIS A 89 -16.80 -4.02 -9.49
C HIS A 89 -17.74 -3.50 -8.40
N TYR A 90 -17.27 -3.40 -7.15
CA TYR A 90 -18.08 -2.92 -6.02
C TYR A 90 -18.01 -1.41 -5.80
N THR A 91 -17.07 -0.73 -6.45
CA THR A 91 -16.83 0.71 -6.29
C THR A 91 -16.98 1.41 -7.63
N GLN A 92 -16.98 2.75 -7.62
CA GLN A 92 -16.83 3.54 -8.86
C GLN A 92 -15.39 4.02 -9.03
N ALA A 93 -14.43 3.32 -8.40
CA ALA A 93 -13.04 3.72 -8.42
C ALA A 93 -12.41 3.50 -9.81
N THR A 94 -11.42 4.32 -10.14
CA THR A 94 -10.49 4.07 -11.23
C THR A 94 -9.21 3.45 -10.68
N LEU A 95 -8.59 2.55 -11.44
CA LEU A 95 -7.29 1.94 -11.12
C LEU A 95 -6.23 2.43 -12.10
N SER A 96 -5.19 3.08 -11.59
CA SER A 96 -3.96 3.37 -12.33
C SER A 96 -2.86 2.40 -11.91
N VAL A 97 -2.21 1.76 -12.87
CA VAL A 97 -1.11 0.81 -12.66
C VAL A 97 0.20 1.50 -13.02
N GLU A 98 1.22 1.36 -12.18
CA GLU A 98 2.52 2.05 -12.34
C GLU A 98 2.37 3.58 -12.43
N TYR A 99 1.55 4.15 -11.54
CA TYR A 99 1.22 5.57 -11.55
C TYR A 99 2.45 6.42 -11.17
N PRO A 100 2.96 7.28 -12.07
CA PRO A 100 4.17 8.05 -11.81
C PRO A 100 3.89 9.22 -10.84
N VAL A 101 4.78 9.39 -9.87
CA VAL A 101 4.77 10.50 -8.90
C VAL A 101 6.16 11.13 -8.87
N ALA A 102 6.23 12.46 -8.98
CA ALA A 102 7.51 13.18 -9.00
C ALA A 102 7.41 14.53 -8.27
N VAL A 103 7.51 14.49 -6.96
CA VAL A 103 7.41 15.68 -6.09
C VAL A 103 8.77 16.39 -5.96
N SER A 104 9.86 15.63 -5.83
CA SER A 104 11.20 16.18 -5.68
C SER A 104 12.28 15.19 -6.12
N ASN A 105 13.56 15.58 -6.02
CA ASN A 105 14.68 14.66 -6.27
C ASN A 105 14.74 13.48 -5.28
N GLN A 106 14.06 13.57 -4.15
CA GLN A 106 14.03 12.55 -3.10
C GLN A 106 12.66 11.86 -2.97
N LEU A 107 11.60 12.42 -3.57
CA LEU A 107 10.24 11.88 -3.55
C LEU A 107 9.75 11.69 -4.97
N LYS A 108 10.22 10.61 -5.62
CA LYS A 108 9.84 10.25 -6.99
C LYS A 108 9.88 8.76 -7.25
N GLY A 109 9.07 8.31 -8.20
CA GLY A 109 8.98 6.92 -8.62
C GLY A 109 7.61 6.63 -9.21
N SER A 110 7.21 5.36 -9.17
CA SER A 110 5.87 4.93 -9.56
C SER A 110 5.24 4.16 -8.42
N LEU A 111 3.95 4.41 -8.16
CA LEU A 111 3.13 3.57 -7.29
C LEU A 111 2.70 2.34 -8.09
N ASP A 112 2.81 1.14 -7.53
CA ASP A 112 2.38 -0.08 -8.23
C ASP A 112 0.90 -0.01 -8.63
N TYR A 113 0.04 0.41 -7.69
CA TYR A 113 -1.37 0.66 -7.93
C TYR A 113 -1.87 1.89 -7.17
N LEU A 114 -2.58 2.76 -7.87
CA LEU A 114 -3.35 3.86 -7.28
C LEU A 114 -4.82 3.68 -7.64
N LEU A 115 -5.65 3.46 -6.61
CA LEU A 115 -7.11 3.49 -6.74
C LEU A 115 -7.61 4.86 -6.32
N GLN A 116 -8.56 5.40 -7.09
CA GLN A 116 -9.18 6.68 -6.79
C GLN A 116 -10.69 6.62 -6.99
N ASN A 117 -11.45 7.07 -5.98
CA ASN A 117 -12.88 7.33 -6.11
C ASN A 117 -13.16 8.75 -5.61
N HIS A 118 -13.50 9.67 -6.52
CA HIS A 118 -13.62 11.11 -6.21
C HIS A 118 -12.35 11.66 -5.53
N GLN A 119 -12.45 12.09 -4.27
CA GLN A 119 -11.36 12.66 -3.46
C GLN A 119 -10.65 11.63 -2.59
N ILE A 120 -11.05 10.36 -2.69
CA ILE A 120 -10.49 9.25 -1.92
C ILE A 120 -9.43 8.54 -2.74
N PHE A 121 -8.25 8.38 -2.17
CA PHE A 121 -7.11 7.69 -2.75
C PHE A 121 -6.69 6.50 -1.89
N LEU A 122 -6.33 5.40 -2.55
CA LEU A 122 -5.81 4.18 -1.93
C LEU A 122 -4.61 3.68 -2.73
N VAL A 123 -3.47 3.50 -2.05
CA VAL A 123 -2.23 2.99 -2.66
C VAL A 123 -2.04 1.53 -2.32
N ILE A 124 -1.75 0.68 -3.31
CA ILE A 124 -1.31 -0.70 -3.08
C ILE A 124 0.10 -0.86 -3.61
N GLU A 125 1.03 -1.23 -2.72
CA GLU A 125 2.42 -1.52 -3.06
C GLU A 125 2.67 -3.04 -3.03
N ALA A 126 3.20 -3.60 -4.11
CA ALA A 126 3.53 -5.01 -4.16
C ALA A 126 4.97 -5.27 -3.69
N LYS A 127 5.18 -6.41 -3.05
CA LYS A 127 6.50 -6.90 -2.65
C LYS A 127 6.65 -8.38 -2.93
N ASN A 128 7.89 -8.82 -3.01
CA ASN A 128 8.16 -10.24 -3.07
C ASN A 128 8.00 -10.88 -1.69
N GLU A 129 8.72 -10.38 -0.68
CA GLU A 129 8.83 -11.07 0.63
C GLU A 129 9.06 -10.12 1.83
N ASP A 130 9.94 -9.12 1.74
CA ASP A 130 10.30 -8.26 2.88
C ASP A 130 9.28 -7.12 3.09
N LEU A 131 8.22 -7.43 3.85
CA LEU A 131 7.18 -6.47 4.21
C LEU A 131 7.70 -5.35 5.13
N GLU A 132 8.71 -5.59 5.96
CA GLU A 132 9.19 -4.57 6.90
C GLU A 132 9.94 -3.45 6.16
N ARG A 133 10.89 -3.80 5.30
CA ARG A 133 11.56 -2.82 4.42
C ARG A 133 10.61 -2.28 3.37
N GLY A 134 9.74 -3.14 2.86
CA GLY A 134 8.69 -2.74 1.94
C GLY A 134 7.81 -1.63 2.52
N PHE A 135 7.47 -1.72 3.80
CA PHE A 135 6.63 -0.73 4.47
C PHE A 135 7.29 0.65 4.51
N VAL A 136 8.62 0.73 4.62
CA VAL A 136 9.33 2.02 4.55
C VAL A 136 9.14 2.68 3.19
N GLN A 137 9.31 1.92 2.11
CA GLN A 137 9.05 2.43 0.76
C GLN A 137 7.59 2.89 0.63
N PHE A 138 6.64 2.05 1.03
CA PHE A 138 5.21 2.37 1.01
C PHE A 138 4.86 3.63 1.83
N ALA A 139 5.49 3.82 3.00
CA ALA A 139 5.32 5.03 3.80
C ALA A 139 5.85 6.29 3.08
N ILE A 140 6.98 6.17 2.37
CA ILE A 140 7.52 7.26 1.53
C ILE A 140 6.57 7.59 0.37
N GLU A 141 5.96 6.58 -0.23
CA GLU A 141 4.95 6.74 -1.29
C GLU A 141 3.73 7.51 -0.79
N LEU A 142 3.22 7.22 0.41
CA LEU A 142 2.14 8.00 1.04
C LEU A 142 2.54 9.47 1.29
N ILE A 143 3.78 9.71 1.74
CA ILE A 143 4.31 11.06 1.95
C ILE A 143 4.46 11.84 0.63
N ALA A 144 4.85 11.16 -0.45
CA ALA A 144 4.91 11.76 -1.77
C ALA A 144 3.50 12.02 -2.30
N LEU A 145 2.57 11.08 -2.11
CA LEU A 145 1.18 11.23 -2.56
C LEU A 145 0.50 12.44 -1.91
N ASP A 146 0.70 12.65 -0.61
CA ASP A 146 0.23 13.84 0.14
C ASP A 146 0.58 15.17 -0.52
N GLN A 147 1.76 15.26 -1.15
CA GLN A 147 2.23 16.46 -1.84
C GLN A 147 1.87 16.48 -3.33
N TRP A 148 1.40 15.36 -3.87
CA TRP A 148 1.13 15.17 -5.30
C TRP A 148 -0.34 15.40 -5.65
N ILE A 149 -1.26 15.07 -4.76
CA ILE A 149 -2.70 15.17 -4.99
C ILE A 149 -3.28 16.48 -4.46
N ASP A 150 -4.31 16.98 -5.14
CA ASP A 150 -5.16 18.07 -4.67
C ASP A 150 -6.43 17.49 -4.03
N SER A 151 -6.29 17.02 -2.79
CA SER A 151 -7.36 16.43 -1.98
C SER A 151 -7.27 16.92 -0.55
N GLU A 152 -8.43 17.05 0.11
CA GLU A 152 -8.58 17.38 1.52
C GLU A 152 -8.79 16.12 2.39
N GLN A 153 -8.62 14.92 1.82
CA GLN A 153 -8.72 13.66 2.57
C GLN A 153 -7.73 13.70 3.74
N PRO A 154 -8.18 13.60 5.01
CA PRO A 154 -7.30 13.80 6.16
C PRO A 154 -6.34 12.62 6.38
N ILE A 155 -6.76 11.41 6.01
CA ILE A 155 -6.00 10.18 6.18
C ILE A 155 -5.82 9.52 4.82
N LEU A 156 -4.59 9.42 4.33
CA LEU A 156 -4.29 8.59 3.15
C LEU A 156 -4.12 7.15 3.60
N SER A 157 -4.83 6.23 2.96
CA SER A 157 -4.76 4.80 3.29
C SER A 157 -4.09 4.03 2.17
N GLY A 158 -3.54 2.87 2.51
CA GLY A 158 -3.01 1.94 1.54
C GLY A 158 -2.68 0.60 2.17
N ALA A 159 -2.18 -0.31 1.37
CA ALA A 159 -1.65 -1.57 1.86
C ALA A 159 -0.40 -1.98 1.08
N ILE A 160 0.48 -2.68 1.78
CA ILE A 160 1.58 -3.40 1.17
C ILE A 160 1.23 -4.88 1.10
N SER A 161 1.60 -5.55 0.00
CA SER A 161 1.20 -6.93 -0.23
C SER A 161 2.27 -7.79 -0.89
N THR A 162 2.44 -9.02 -0.41
CA THR A 162 3.17 -10.09 -1.12
C THR A 162 2.25 -10.94 -2.02
N GLY A 163 1.03 -10.47 -2.25
CA GLY A 163 -0.07 -11.20 -2.86
C GLY A 163 -0.81 -12.09 -1.85
N ASN A 164 -0.08 -12.95 -1.15
CA ASN A 164 -0.64 -13.88 -0.16
C ASN A 164 -0.82 -13.27 1.24
N ILE A 165 -0.15 -12.16 1.54
CA ILE A 165 -0.28 -11.41 2.80
C ILE A 165 -0.43 -9.93 2.44
N TRP A 166 -1.36 -9.26 3.11
CA TRP A 166 -1.60 -7.83 3.01
C TRP A 166 -1.46 -7.21 4.40
N GLN A 167 -0.82 -6.04 4.47
CA GLN A 167 -0.71 -5.24 5.67
C GLN A 167 -1.11 -3.81 5.35
N PHE A 168 -2.04 -3.25 6.11
CA PHE A 168 -2.49 -1.88 5.91
C PHE A 168 -1.54 -0.87 6.55
N GLY A 169 -1.58 0.34 6.01
CA GLY A 169 -1.04 1.51 6.67
C GLY A 169 -1.84 2.76 6.33
N GLN A 170 -1.72 3.74 7.21
CA GLN A 170 -2.39 5.03 7.10
C GLN A 170 -1.42 6.16 7.34
N PHE A 171 -1.59 7.27 6.62
CA PHE A 171 -0.87 8.51 6.85
C PHE A 171 -1.84 9.60 7.28
N ASP A 172 -1.79 9.97 8.56
CA ASP A 172 -2.45 11.16 9.08
C ASP A 172 -1.65 12.40 8.66
N ARG A 173 -2.25 13.18 7.77
CA ARG A 173 -1.60 14.34 7.14
C ARG A 173 -1.44 15.50 8.10
N GLN A 174 -2.37 15.65 9.05
CA GLN A 174 -2.34 16.73 10.03
C GLN A 174 -1.25 16.52 11.07
N SER A 175 -1.19 15.31 11.65
CA SER A 175 -0.18 14.98 12.67
C SER A 175 1.15 14.53 12.07
N ARG A 176 1.23 14.36 10.74
CA ARG A 176 2.38 13.82 10.01
C ARG A 176 2.83 12.48 10.63
N GLN A 177 1.89 11.54 10.74
CA GLN A 177 2.13 10.22 11.32
C GLN A 177 1.72 9.11 10.37
N VAL A 178 2.66 8.20 10.11
CA VAL A 178 2.36 6.92 9.46
C VAL A 178 2.05 5.89 10.54
N THR A 179 0.91 5.23 10.42
CA THR A 179 0.58 4.05 11.21
C THR A 179 0.74 2.79 10.35
N GLN A 180 1.53 1.84 10.84
CA GLN A 180 1.60 0.47 10.32
C GLN A 180 0.64 -0.40 11.13
N ASP A 181 -0.25 -1.11 10.44
CA ASP A 181 -1.17 -2.05 11.08
C ASP A 181 -0.39 -3.24 11.67
N LEU A 182 -0.82 -3.74 12.83
CA LEU A 182 -0.29 -4.98 13.40
C LEU A 182 -0.95 -6.21 12.77
N ASP A 183 -2.15 -6.06 12.22
CA ASP A 183 -2.91 -7.15 11.63
C ASP A 183 -2.42 -7.46 10.20
N LEU A 184 -2.38 -8.76 9.89
CA LEU A 184 -1.99 -9.29 8.59
C LEU A 184 -3.15 -10.07 8.00
N TYR A 185 -3.54 -9.72 6.77
CA TYR A 185 -4.67 -10.32 6.07
C TYR A 185 -4.13 -11.31 5.03
N ARG A 186 -4.40 -12.60 5.23
CA ARG A 186 -3.89 -13.67 4.36
C ARG A 186 -4.88 -13.91 3.24
N VAL A 187 -4.40 -14.06 2.02
CA VAL A 187 -5.22 -14.47 0.87
C VAL A 187 -4.87 -15.92 0.55
N PRO A 188 -5.84 -16.86 0.50
CA PRO A 188 -7.30 -16.64 0.46
C PRO A 188 -8.04 -16.71 1.81
N ALA A 189 -7.36 -16.95 2.94
CA ALA A 189 -8.01 -17.24 4.22
C ALA A 189 -8.90 -16.10 4.75
N ASP A 190 -8.40 -14.87 4.67
CA ASP A 190 -8.98 -13.64 5.19
C ASP A 190 -9.45 -12.71 4.03
N LEU A 191 -9.71 -13.29 2.84
CA LEU A 191 -10.07 -12.54 1.62
C LEU A 191 -11.37 -11.75 1.77
N ASP A 192 -12.34 -12.26 2.56
CA ASP A 192 -13.61 -11.57 2.82
C ASP A 192 -13.35 -10.24 3.55
N ASP A 193 -12.64 -10.31 4.70
CA ASP A 193 -12.26 -9.12 5.48
C ASP A 193 -11.45 -8.12 4.63
N LEU A 194 -10.44 -8.61 3.90
CA LEU A 194 -9.62 -7.77 3.02
C LEU A 194 -10.48 -7.03 1.99
N LEU A 195 -11.35 -7.76 1.27
CA LEU A 195 -12.15 -7.16 0.20
C LEU A 195 -13.15 -6.15 0.77
N ARG A 196 -13.77 -6.45 1.92
CA ARG A 196 -14.67 -5.51 2.60
C ARG A 196 -13.98 -4.24 3.05
N ILE A 197 -12.76 -4.34 3.57
CA ILE A 197 -11.96 -3.17 3.98
C ILE A 197 -11.62 -2.32 2.75
N LEU A 198 -11.09 -2.93 1.69
CA LEU A 198 -10.72 -2.21 0.47
C LEU A 198 -11.91 -1.49 -0.16
N VAL A 199 -13.06 -2.17 -0.26
CA VAL A 199 -14.30 -1.56 -0.75
C VAL A 199 -14.71 -0.41 0.16
N LYS A 200 -14.69 -0.61 1.49
CA LYS A 200 -15.13 0.41 2.44
C LYS A 200 -14.25 1.65 2.44
N ILE A 201 -12.94 1.50 2.28
CA ILE A 201 -12.02 2.64 2.18
C ILE A 201 -12.39 3.51 0.97
N LEU A 202 -12.81 2.90 -0.13
CA LEU A 202 -13.13 3.58 -1.40
C LEU A 202 -14.60 4.01 -1.51
N GLU A 203 -15.42 3.84 -0.47
CA GLU A 203 -16.77 4.40 -0.43
C GLU A 203 -16.72 5.90 -0.09
N PRO A 204 -17.43 6.77 -0.84
CA PRO A 204 -17.52 8.20 -0.55
C PRO A 204 -18.28 8.53 0.74
#